data_AF-A0A916ZCE6-F1
#
_entry.id   AF-A0A916ZCE6-F1
#
_cell.length_a   1.000
_cell.length_b   1.000
_cell.length_c   1.000
_cell.angle_alpha   90.00
_cell.angle_beta   90.00
_cell.angle_gamma   90.00
#
_symmetry.space_group_name_H-M   'P 1'
#
loop_
_entity.id
_entity.type
_entity.pdbx_description
1 polymer ?
#
loop_
_entity_poly.entity_id
_entity_poly.type
_entity_poly.pdbx_seq_one_letter_code
_entity_poly.pdbx_strand_id
1 'polypeptide(L)'
;MRAALAALSLVLATCPTIAADRYSGRYSAECGTLVCELDIAPAGRDRWRIRWTATDPTILDARPKCAFSTTARIGAAQLGPAGIIDGIAVGEWRGRPFGLFDIPEGRVSWSSSWQACPGIAPKGIYSEFGDE
;
A
#
# COMPACT_ATOMS: atom_id res chain seq x y z
N MET A 1 -29.90 58.16 -4.99
CA MET A 1 -29.37 56.79 -5.21
C MET A 1 -28.14 56.61 -4.33
N ARG A 2 -28.21 55.79 -3.28
CA ARG A 2 -27.08 55.47 -2.38
C ARG A 2 -26.63 54.05 -2.73
N ALA A 3 -25.42 53.93 -3.25
CA ALA A 3 -24.82 52.66 -3.64
C ALA A 3 -24.42 51.85 -2.41
N ALA A 4 -24.92 50.61 -2.31
CA ALA A 4 -24.51 49.65 -1.31
C ALA A 4 -23.24 48.94 -1.79
N LEU A 5 -22.13 49.13 -1.08
CA LEU A 5 -20.88 48.38 -1.26
C LEU A 5 -20.94 47.13 -0.37
N ALA A 6 -21.23 45.98 -0.99
CA ALA A 6 -21.12 44.68 -0.35
C ALA A 6 -19.64 44.28 -0.31
N ALA A 7 -19.05 44.24 0.89
CA ALA A 7 -17.73 43.68 1.12
C ALA A 7 -17.84 42.15 1.22
N LEU A 8 -17.57 41.44 0.11
CA LEU A 8 -17.38 39.99 0.12
C LEU A 8 -15.99 39.69 0.68
N SER A 9 -15.93 39.14 1.90
CA SER A 9 -14.69 38.60 2.46
C SER A 9 -14.42 37.23 1.81
N LEU A 10 -13.51 37.17 0.85
CA LEU A 10 -12.94 35.90 0.37
C LEU A 10 -12.10 35.30 1.50
N VAL A 11 -12.68 34.34 2.22
CA VAL A 11 -11.90 33.42 3.05
C VAL A 11 -11.26 32.41 2.11
N LEU A 12 -9.97 32.61 1.83
CA LEU A 12 -9.11 31.61 1.20
C LEU A 12 -9.00 30.41 2.16
N ALA A 13 -9.88 29.43 1.99
CA ALA A 13 -9.73 28.12 2.58
C ALA A 13 -8.47 27.48 1.97
N THR A 14 -7.33 27.64 2.64
CA THR A 14 -6.14 26.85 2.37
C THR A 14 -6.45 25.41 2.77
N CYS A 15 -6.90 24.60 1.81
CA CYS A 15 -6.89 23.15 1.98
C CYS A 15 -5.45 22.76 2.36
N PRO A 16 -5.23 22.07 3.48
CA PRO A 16 -3.93 21.46 3.72
C PRO A 16 -3.68 20.51 2.54
N THR A 17 -2.58 20.72 1.83
CA THR A 17 -2.02 19.72 0.93
C THR A 17 -1.71 18.50 1.77
N ILE A 18 -2.66 17.56 1.83
CA ILE A 18 -2.41 16.20 2.27
C ILE A 18 -1.30 15.73 1.33
N ALA A 19 -0.09 15.51 1.85
CA ALA A 19 0.94 14.81 1.12
C ALA A 19 0.28 13.54 0.57
N ALA A 20 0.21 13.42 -0.76
CA ALA A 20 -0.53 12.36 -1.40
C ALA A 20 -0.10 11.03 -0.80
N ASP A 21 -1.06 10.32 -0.21
CA ASP A 21 -0.81 9.01 0.38
C ASP A 21 -0.45 8.05 -0.76
N ARG A 22 0.84 7.70 -0.86
CA ARG A 22 1.40 7.01 -2.04
C ARG A 22 1.09 5.51 -2.09
N TYR A 23 0.72 4.92 -0.96
CA TYR A 23 0.63 3.46 -0.84
C TYR A 23 -0.74 2.99 -0.38
N SER A 24 -1.56 3.86 0.24
CA SER A 24 -2.87 3.43 0.69
C SER A 24 -3.77 3.12 -0.49
N GLY A 25 -4.48 2.00 -0.37
CA GLY A 25 -5.28 1.44 -1.43
C GLY A 25 -5.55 -0.03 -1.16
N ARG A 26 -6.35 -0.62 -2.04
CA ARG A 26 -6.57 -2.06 -2.06
C ARG A 26 -6.03 -2.59 -3.38
N TYR A 27 -5.17 -3.59 -3.31
CA TYR A 27 -4.49 -4.13 -4.48
C TYR A 27 -4.62 -5.64 -4.55
N SER A 28 -4.59 -6.20 -5.76
CA SER A 28 -4.62 -7.65 -6.01
C SER A 28 -3.52 -8.10 -6.96
N ALA A 29 -3.07 -9.33 -6.78
CA ALA A 29 -2.15 -10.01 -7.68
C ALA A 29 -2.44 -11.51 -7.70
N GLU A 30 -2.09 -12.18 -8.79
CA GLU A 30 -1.99 -13.63 -8.81
C GLU A 30 -0.75 -14.08 -8.01
N CYS A 31 -0.92 -15.11 -7.17
CA CYS A 31 0.16 -15.68 -6.37
C CYS A 31 0.14 -17.21 -6.43
N GLY A 32 0.43 -17.73 -7.62
CA GLY A 32 0.26 -19.14 -7.94
C GLY A 32 -1.19 -19.40 -8.38
N THR A 33 -1.86 -20.37 -7.75
CA THR A 33 -3.29 -20.65 -8.01
C THR A 33 -4.24 -19.86 -7.11
N LEU A 34 -3.72 -18.90 -6.35
CA LEU A 34 -4.47 -18.07 -5.42
C LEU A 34 -4.50 -16.62 -5.89
N VAL A 35 -5.49 -15.87 -5.43
CA VAL A 35 -5.50 -14.41 -5.50
C VAL A 35 -4.97 -13.87 -4.19
N CYS A 36 -3.94 -13.04 -4.27
CA CYS A 36 -3.38 -12.34 -3.14
C CYS A 36 -3.87 -10.90 -3.12
N GLU A 37 -4.31 -10.44 -1.95
CA GLU A 37 -4.81 -9.08 -1.76
C GLU A 37 -3.94 -8.35 -0.74
N LEU A 38 -3.74 -7.06 -0.98
CA LEU A 38 -3.12 -6.09 -0.09
C LEU A 38 -4.11 -4.99 0.23
N ASP A 39 -4.51 -4.89 1.50
CA ASP A 39 -5.18 -3.69 2.03
C ASP A 39 -4.13 -2.85 2.76
N ILE A 40 -3.85 -1.66 2.23
CA ILE A 40 -2.90 -0.71 2.81
C ILE A 40 -3.68 0.51 3.29
N ALA A 41 -3.59 0.79 4.58
CA ALA A 41 -4.30 1.90 5.22
C ALA A 41 -3.31 2.83 5.94
N PRO A 42 -3.58 4.15 5.98
CA PRO A 42 -2.73 5.08 6.69
C PRO A 42 -2.76 4.79 8.19
N ALA A 43 -1.59 4.88 8.83
CA ALA A 43 -1.41 4.66 10.28
C ALA A 43 -0.67 5.83 10.96
N GLY A 44 -0.46 6.94 10.26
CA GLY A 44 0.22 8.14 10.73
C GLY A 44 1.01 8.81 9.61
N ARG A 45 1.74 9.88 9.93
CA ARG A 45 2.68 10.49 8.97
C ARG A 45 3.73 9.44 8.57
N ASP A 46 3.82 9.17 7.26
CA ASP A 46 4.79 8.24 6.66
C ASP A 46 4.72 6.80 7.20
N ARG A 47 3.53 6.36 7.63
CA ARG A 47 3.29 5.04 8.21
C ARG A 47 2.00 4.42 7.70
N TRP A 48 2.05 3.12 7.43
CA TRP A 48 0.92 2.33 6.93
C TRP A 48 0.72 1.06 7.74
N ARG A 49 -0.55 0.70 7.93
CA ARG A 49 -0.97 -0.63 8.35
C ARG A 49 -1.30 -1.42 7.10
N ILE A 50 -0.80 -2.65 7.06
CA ILE A 50 -0.93 -3.55 5.92
C ILE A 50 -1.64 -4.80 6.40
N ARG A 51 -2.65 -5.22 5.66
CA ARG A 51 -3.21 -6.57 5.71
C ARG A 51 -2.94 -7.25 4.38
N TRP A 52 -2.43 -8.46 4.44
CA TRP A 52 -2.23 -9.30 3.27
C TRP A 52 -2.99 -10.60 3.43
N THR A 53 -3.62 -11.06 2.36
CA THR A 53 -4.34 -12.34 2.32
C THR A 53 -4.07 -13.09 1.04
N ALA A 54 -4.09 -14.42 1.10
CA ALA A 54 -4.11 -15.28 -0.08
C ALA A 54 -5.36 -16.17 -0.03
N THR A 55 -6.18 -16.06 -1.07
CA THR A 55 -7.53 -16.64 -1.13
C THR A 55 -7.65 -17.52 -2.36
N ASP A 56 -8.37 -18.63 -2.24
CA ASP A 56 -8.68 -19.49 -3.38
C ASP A 56 -9.90 -18.91 -4.11
N PRO A 57 -9.75 -18.44 -5.36
CA PRO A 57 -10.85 -17.77 -6.06
C PRO A 57 -11.99 -18.73 -6.45
N THR A 58 -11.77 -20.05 -6.36
CA THR A 58 -12.77 -21.07 -6.73
C THR A 58 -13.78 -21.36 -5.61
N ILE A 59 -13.53 -20.86 -4.39
CA ILE A 59 -14.36 -21.11 -3.21
C ILE A 59 -15.15 -19.84 -2.87
N LEU A 60 -16.49 -19.89 -2.95
CA LEU A 60 -17.33 -18.70 -2.80
C LEU A 60 -17.31 -18.08 -1.39
N ASP A 61 -17.16 -18.92 -0.35
CA ASP A 61 -17.05 -18.47 1.06
C ASP A 61 -15.59 -18.43 1.54
N ALA A 62 -14.64 -18.17 0.62
CA ALA A 62 -13.23 -18.41 0.88
C ALA A 62 -12.70 -17.58 2.06
N ARG A 63 -12.51 -18.26 3.19
CA ARG A 63 -11.56 -17.81 4.20
C ARG A 63 -10.16 -17.82 3.57
N PRO A 64 -9.32 -16.80 3.82
CA PRO A 64 -7.96 -16.81 3.32
C PRO A 64 -7.22 -18.07 3.76
N LYS A 65 -6.56 -18.75 2.81
CA LYS A 65 -5.65 -19.88 3.12
C LYS A 65 -4.43 -19.40 3.90
N CYS A 66 -4.04 -18.14 3.69
CA CYS A 66 -2.99 -17.48 4.43
C CYS A 66 -3.37 -16.01 4.65
N ALA A 67 -3.04 -15.47 5.82
CA ALA A 67 -3.25 -14.06 6.12
C ALA A 67 -2.23 -13.57 7.15
N PHE A 68 -1.84 -12.31 7.03
CA PHE A 68 -1.12 -11.62 8.09
C PHE A 68 -1.40 -10.11 8.08
N SER A 69 -0.99 -9.45 9.16
CA SER A 69 -0.96 -7.99 9.23
C SER A 69 0.39 -7.53 9.73
N THR A 70 0.82 -6.39 9.21
CA THR A 70 2.08 -5.74 9.58
C THR A 70 1.98 -4.23 9.38
N THR A 71 3.08 -3.52 9.59
CA THR A 71 3.20 -2.08 9.36
C THR A 71 4.43 -1.79 8.52
N ALA A 72 4.35 -0.75 7.71
CA ALA A 72 5.48 -0.18 7.01
C ALA A 72 5.61 1.32 7.32
N ARG A 73 6.80 1.87 7.09
CA ARG A 73 7.10 3.30 7.20
C ARG A 73 8.05 3.73 6.12
N ILE A 74 8.11 5.03 5.81
CA ILE A 74 9.16 5.53 4.92
C ILE A 74 10.53 5.21 5.51
N GLY A 75 11.41 4.69 4.66
CA GLY A 75 12.78 4.36 5.01
C GLY A 75 13.60 3.99 3.78
N ALA A 76 14.59 3.15 4.01
CA ALA A 76 15.53 2.68 3.01
C ALA A 76 15.57 1.14 3.03
N ALA A 77 15.69 0.51 1.86
CA ALA A 77 15.95 -0.91 1.77
C ALA A 77 17.27 -1.20 1.04
N GLN A 78 18.03 -2.15 1.58
CA GLN A 78 19.21 -2.71 0.94
C GLN A 78 18.77 -3.76 -0.09
N LEU A 79 19.11 -3.55 -1.37
CA LEU A 79 18.89 -4.52 -2.45
C LEU A 79 20.16 -5.35 -2.71
N GLY A 80 20.76 -5.90 -1.65
CA GLY A 80 22.02 -6.64 -1.77
C GLY A 80 23.14 -5.79 -2.40
N PRO A 81 23.92 -6.34 -3.36
CA PRO A 81 25.00 -5.60 -4.04
C PRO A 81 24.53 -4.43 -4.91
N ALA A 82 23.23 -4.37 -5.25
CA ALA A 82 22.67 -3.33 -6.11
C ALA A 82 22.55 -1.96 -5.40
N GLY A 83 22.85 -1.90 -4.10
CA GLY A 83 22.88 -0.67 -3.32
C GLY A 83 21.67 -0.48 -2.40
N ILE A 84 21.49 0.76 -1.95
CA ILE A 84 20.41 1.19 -1.06
C ILE A 84 19.42 2.02 -1.88
N ILE A 85 18.13 1.73 -1.75
CA ILE A 85 17.07 2.59 -2.26
C ILE A 85 16.40 3.29 -1.08
N ASP A 86 16.40 4.62 -1.10
CA ASP A 86 15.76 5.47 -0.11
C ASP A 86 14.35 5.91 -0.56
N GLY A 87 13.52 6.35 0.40
CA GLY A 87 12.22 6.95 0.11
C GLY A 87 11.10 5.94 -0.18
N ILE A 88 11.33 4.66 0.10
CA ILE A 88 10.35 3.58 -0.08
C ILE A 88 9.71 3.19 1.25
N ALA A 89 8.55 2.53 1.21
CA ALA A 89 7.94 2.01 2.43
C ALA A 89 8.61 0.68 2.81
N VAL A 90 9.14 0.57 4.02
CA VAL A 90 9.81 -0.63 4.53
C VAL A 90 9.16 -1.09 5.83
N GLY A 91 9.17 -2.41 6.05
CA GLY A 91 8.65 -3.01 7.26
C GLY A 91 9.25 -4.36 7.55
N GLU A 92 8.76 -4.98 8.62
CA GLU A 92 9.19 -6.30 9.05
C GLU A 92 7.98 -7.13 9.49
N TRP A 93 7.99 -8.42 9.21
CA TRP A 93 7.01 -9.36 9.75
C TRP A 93 7.74 -10.56 10.37
N ARG A 94 7.62 -10.72 11.70
CA ARG A 94 8.26 -11.80 12.47
C ARG A 94 9.79 -11.90 12.24
N GLY A 95 10.53 -10.80 12.29
CA GLY A 95 11.97 -10.81 12.02
C GLY A 95 12.35 -10.75 10.55
N ARG A 96 11.38 -10.72 9.62
CA ARG A 96 11.63 -10.87 8.18
C ARG A 96 11.34 -9.55 7.46
N PRO A 97 12.35 -8.88 6.89
CA PRO A 97 12.19 -7.58 6.27
C PRO A 97 11.44 -7.66 4.94
N PHE A 98 10.75 -6.59 4.57
CA PHE A 98 10.15 -6.39 3.25
C PHE A 98 10.20 -4.91 2.85
N GLY A 99 10.05 -4.67 1.54
CA GLY A 99 9.91 -3.34 0.96
C GLY A 99 8.66 -3.24 0.07
N LEU A 100 8.08 -2.05 0.03
CA LEU A 100 6.98 -1.64 -0.83
C LEU A 100 7.45 -0.51 -1.73
N PHE A 101 7.18 -0.63 -3.02
CA PHE A 101 7.50 0.37 -4.03
C PHE A 101 6.23 0.83 -4.70
N ASP A 102 5.99 2.14 -4.67
CA ASP A 102 4.94 2.79 -5.44
C ASP A 102 5.33 2.76 -6.93
N ILE A 103 4.48 2.15 -7.75
CA ILE A 103 4.64 2.02 -9.19
C ILE A 103 3.53 2.86 -9.85
N PRO A 104 3.85 3.64 -10.91
CA PRO A 104 2.83 4.36 -11.66
C PRO A 104 1.67 3.48 -12.10
N GLU A 105 0.51 4.10 -12.29
CA GLU A 105 -0.74 3.46 -12.72
C GLU A 105 -1.35 2.55 -11.63
N GLY A 106 -1.47 3.05 -10.40
CA GLY A 106 -2.21 2.35 -9.34
C GLY A 106 -1.58 1.03 -8.89
N ARG A 107 -0.25 0.88 -9.01
CA ARG A 107 0.42 -0.39 -8.69
C ARG A 107 1.37 -0.26 -7.52
N VAL A 108 1.55 -1.36 -6.79
CA VAL A 108 2.53 -1.47 -5.72
C VAL A 108 3.32 -2.75 -5.89
N SER A 109 4.64 -2.67 -5.83
CA SER A 109 5.51 -3.84 -5.77
C SER A 109 5.84 -4.19 -4.32
N TRP A 110 5.58 -5.43 -3.95
CA TRP A 110 6.04 -6.04 -2.71
C TRP A 110 7.32 -6.84 -2.97
N SER A 111 8.39 -6.49 -2.25
CA SER A 111 9.66 -7.20 -2.30
C SER A 111 9.97 -7.86 -0.95
N SER A 112 10.16 -9.18 -0.98
CA SER A 112 10.57 -9.98 0.18
C SER A 112 11.21 -11.28 -0.25
N SER A 113 12.20 -11.77 0.51
CA SER A 113 12.87 -13.07 0.27
C SER A 113 12.14 -14.26 0.92
N TRP A 114 10.96 -14.03 1.50
CA TRP A 114 10.30 -14.97 2.37
C TRP A 114 8.89 -15.36 1.92
N GLN A 115 8.41 -16.47 2.49
CA GLN A 115 7.05 -16.98 2.32
C GLN A 115 6.20 -16.69 3.55
N ALA A 116 4.98 -16.18 3.38
CA ALA A 116 4.04 -15.90 4.47
C ALA A 116 3.49 -17.20 5.09
N CYS A 117 3.17 -18.16 4.23
CA CYS A 117 2.80 -19.53 4.55
C CYS A 117 3.58 -20.51 3.66
N PRO A 118 3.63 -21.82 3.98
CA PRO A 118 4.33 -22.79 3.14
C PRO A 118 3.88 -22.72 1.67
N GLY A 119 4.82 -22.39 0.78
CA GLY A 119 4.58 -22.26 -0.66
C GLY A 119 3.94 -20.95 -1.12
N ILE A 120 3.59 -20.03 -0.22
CA ILE A 120 2.88 -18.78 -0.57
C ILE A 120 3.71 -17.57 -0.14
N ALA A 121 4.20 -16.80 -1.11
CA ALA A 121 4.97 -15.59 -0.88
C ALA A 121 4.17 -14.33 -1.22
N PRO A 122 4.26 -13.26 -0.42
CA PRO A 122 3.59 -11.99 -0.71
C PRO A 122 4.30 -11.17 -1.80
N LYS A 123 5.43 -11.64 -2.34
CA LYS A 123 6.19 -10.92 -3.36
C LYS A 123 5.43 -10.82 -4.69
N GLY A 124 5.55 -9.69 -5.37
CA GLY A 124 4.91 -9.47 -6.66
C GLY A 124 4.55 -8.01 -6.89
N ILE A 125 3.99 -7.72 -8.06
CA ILE A 125 3.36 -6.44 -8.38
C ILE A 125 1.86 -6.63 -8.18
N TYR A 126 1.23 -5.76 -7.41
CA TYR A 126 -0.19 -5.73 -7.16
C TYR A 126 -0.79 -4.51 -7.85
N SER A 127 -1.93 -4.70 -8.50
CA SER A 127 -2.70 -3.64 -9.17
C SER A 127 -3.90 -3.25 -8.33
N GLU A 128 -4.31 -1.99 -8.40
CA GLU A 128 -5.47 -1.49 -7.67
C GLU A 128 -6.75 -2.25 -8.06
N PHE A 129 -7.62 -2.49 -7.09
CA PHE A 129 -8.90 -3.17 -7.33
C PHE A 129 -9.78 -2.35 -8.27
N GLY A 130 -10.17 -2.96 -9.40
CA GLY A 130 -11.12 -2.36 -10.35
C GLY A 130 -10.51 -1.80 -11.64
N ASP A 131 -9.19 -1.97 -11.85
CA ASP A 131 -8.49 -1.55 -13.08
C ASP A 131 -8.39 -2.65 -14.17
N GLU A 132 -9.21 -3.71 -14.08
CA GLU A 132 -9.34 -4.77 -15.12
C GLU A 132 -10.70 -4.75 -15.83
#